data_AF-A0ABD0MK96-F1
#
_entry.id   AF-A0ABD0MK96-F1
#
_cell.length_a   1.000
_cell.length_b   1.000
_cell.length_c   1.000
_cell.angle_alpha   90.00
_cell.angle_beta   90.00
_cell.angle_gamma   90.00
#
_symmetry.space_group_name_H-M   'P 1'
#
loop_
_entity.id
_entity.type
_entity.pdbx_description
1 polymer ?
#
loop_
_entity_poly.entity_id
_entity_poly.type
_entity_poly.pdbx_seq_one_letter_code
_entity_poly.pdbx_strand_id
1 'polypeptide(L)'
;MCLVSQQTGSLTITNTRTTDSGLYIGKISSRGSSSFYEKIFNVTIHGFSTSGEGVVSVFVMEGDSVIFQTGVETNQQYRIRWYCKDTRIAQITGDVNKICTDVQCNKGTERFRGRLKLNHQTGSLTIMNIRTTDSGAYQLKISSRNNSEKTLHFTIS
;
A
#
# COMPACT_ATOMS: atom_id res chain seq x y z
N MET A 1 -4.13 -15.72 -14.86
CA MET A 1 -4.48 -15.57 -16.29
C MET A 1 -4.09 -14.16 -16.72
N CYS A 2 -3.69 -13.93 -17.97
CA CYS A 2 -3.28 -12.62 -18.44
C CYS A 2 -4.18 -12.15 -19.60
N LEU A 3 -4.68 -10.91 -19.54
CA LEU A 3 -5.56 -10.33 -20.55
C LEU A 3 -5.06 -8.94 -20.94
N VAL A 4 -5.05 -8.65 -22.24
CA VAL A 4 -4.72 -7.32 -22.78
C VAL A 4 -5.98 -6.67 -23.34
N SER A 5 -6.28 -5.46 -22.88
CA SER A 5 -7.36 -4.65 -23.42
C SER A 5 -6.98 -4.12 -24.81
N GLN A 6 -7.76 -4.45 -25.84
CA GLN A 6 -7.54 -3.92 -27.19
C GLN A 6 -7.91 -2.44 -27.32
N GLN A 7 -8.71 -1.91 -26.40
CA GLN A 7 -9.14 -0.51 -26.40
C GLN A 7 -8.12 0.42 -25.71
N THR A 8 -7.50 -0.05 -24.63
CA THR A 8 -6.64 0.78 -23.77
C THR A 8 -5.19 0.32 -23.71
N GLY A 9 -4.87 -0.87 -24.24
CA GLY A 9 -3.54 -1.47 -24.13
C GLY A 9 -3.17 -1.94 -22.72
N SER A 10 -4.10 -1.91 -21.77
CA SER A 10 -3.86 -2.28 -20.37
C SER A 10 -3.71 -3.80 -20.20
N LEU A 11 -2.73 -4.21 -19.38
CA LEU A 11 -2.47 -5.60 -19.01
C LEU A 11 -3.15 -5.92 -17.66
N THR A 12 -3.95 -6.99 -17.61
CA THR A 12 -4.54 -7.50 -16.37
C THR A 12 -3.97 -8.88 -16.08
N ILE A 13 -3.35 -9.05 -14.92
CA ILE A 13 -2.81 -10.33 -14.44
C ILE A 13 -3.63 -10.76 -13.22
N THR A 14 -4.23 -11.95 -13.28
CA THR A 14 -5.03 -12.54 -12.20
C THR A 14 -4.38 -13.78 -11.61
N ASN A 15 -4.74 -14.11 -10.36
CA ASN A 15 -4.16 -15.22 -9.57
C ASN A 15 -2.65 -15.09 -9.38
N THR A 16 -2.21 -13.86 -9.09
CA THR A 16 -0.79 -13.52 -8.94
C THR A 16 -0.17 -14.12 -7.68
N ARG A 17 1.09 -14.52 -7.78
CA ARG A 17 1.97 -14.97 -6.69
C ARG A 17 3.11 -13.97 -6.49
N THR A 18 3.83 -14.08 -5.37
CA THR A 18 5.03 -13.26 -5.12
C THR A 18 6.08 -13.36 -6.22
N THR A 19 6.19 -14.53 -6.83
CA THR A 19 7.09 -14.82 -7.96
C THR A 19 6.73 -14.05 -9.24
N ASP A 20 5.52 -13.49 -9.31
CA ASP A 20 5.11 -12.67 -10.46
C ASP A 20 5.50 -11.19 -10.23
N SER A 21 6.21 -10.87 -9.15
CA SER A 21 6.85 -9.56 -8.99
C SER A 21 8.01 -9.41 -9.97
N GLY A 22 8.24 -8.21 -10.46
CA GLY A 22 9.39 -7.91 -11.31
C GLY A 22 9.14 -6.74 -12.25
N LEU A 23 10.04 -6.61 -13.22
CA LEU A 23 9.97 -5.59 -14.25
C LEU A 23 9.08 -6.07 -15.40
N TYR A 24 8.03 -5.31 -15.68
CA TYR A 24 7.13 -5.50 -16.80
C TYR A 24 7.41 -4.43 -17.86
N ILE A 25 7.69 -4.86 -19.09
CA ILE A 25 8.00 -3.95 -20.21
C ILE A 25 6.81 -3.94 -21.17
N GLY A 26 6.10 -2.81 -21.22
CA GLY A 26 5.10 -2.55 -22.25
C GLY A 26 5.77 -1.98 -23.49
N LYS A 27 5.63 -2.67 -24.63
CA LYS A 27 6.09 -2.18 -25.94
C LYS A 27 4.90 -1.79 -26.79
N ILE A 28 4.89 -0.56 -27.28
CA ILE A 28 3.80 -0.03 -28.11
C ILE A 28 4.40 0.37 -29.46
N SER A 29 3.92 -0.25 -30.53
CA SER A 29 4.32 0.10 -31.89
C SER A 29 3.12 0.64 -32.67
N SER A 30 3.39 1.60 -33.56
CA SER A 30 2.40 2.08 -34.50
C SER A 30 2.48 1.28 -35.79
N ARG A 31 1.32 1.04 -36.43
CA ARG A 31 1.25 0.31 -37.69
C ARG A 31 2.06 1.06 -38.77
N GLY A 32 3.00 0.36 -39.40
CA GLY A 32 3.89 0.94 -40.42
C GLY A 32 5.13 1.65 -39.87
N SER A 33 5.33 1.67 -38.54
CA SER A 33 6.57 2.14 -37.92
C SER A 33 7.46 0.97 -37.51
N SER A 34 8.77 1.09 -37.74
CA SER A 34 9.78 0.17 -37.19
C SER A 34 10.14 0.50 -35.73
N SER A 35 9.72 1.68 -35.23
CA SER A 35 9.98 2.12 -33.87
C SER A 35 8.87 1.68 -32.91
N PHE A 36 9.25 1.45 -31.65
CA PHE A 36 8.32 1.20 -30.56
C PHE A 36 8.65 2.11 -29.37
N TYR A 37 7.62 2.48 -28.62
CA TYR A 37 7.73 3.13 -27.33
C TYR A 37 7.78 2.07 -26.24
N GLU A 38 8.73 2.19 -25.32
CA GLU A 38 8.84 1.33 -24.15
C GLU A 38 8.42 2.06 -22.89
N LYS A 39 7.64 1.37 -22.06
CA LYS A 39 7.37 1.77 -20.69
C LYS A 39 7.64 0.62 -19.75
N ILE A 40 8.44 0.89 -18.72
CA ILE A 40 8.82 -0.08 -17.71
C ILE A 40 7.91 0.14 -16.50
N PHE A 41 7.32 -0.94 -16.00
CA PHE A 41 6.50 -0.98 -14.81
C PHE A 41 7.18 -1.90 -13.81
N ASN A 42 7.55 -1.38 -12.65
CA ASN A 42 8.01 -2.20 -11.54
C ASN A 42 6.79 -2.69 -10.75
N VAL A 43 6.53 -3.99 -10.76
CA VAL A 43 5.37 -4.58 -10.09
C VAL A 43 5.88 -5.40 -8.92
N THR A 44 5.43 -5.07 -7.71
CA THR A 44 5.72 -5.85 -6.50
C THR A 44 4.45 -6.50 -5.98
N ILE A 45 4.47 -7.83 -5.84
CA ILE A 45 3.37 -8.64 -5.34
C ILE A 45 3.79 -9.21 -3.98
N HIS A 46 3.09 -8.81 -2.94
CA HIS A 46 3.42 -9.21 -1.59
C HIS A 46 2.81 -10.57 -1.24
N GLY A 47 3.63 -11.42 -0.63
CA GLY A 47 3.21 -12.70 -0.07
C GLY A 47 2.78 -12.50 1.35
N PHE A 48 1.62 -13.06 1.72
CA PHE A 48 1.17 -13.08 3.10
C PHE A 48 1.81 -14.28 3.80
N SER A 49 3.01 -14.11 4.34
CA SER A 49 3.62 -15.10 5.23
C SER A 49 3.10 -14.89 6.64
N THR A 50 2.22 -15.78 7.12
CA THR A 50 1.63 -15.75 8.46
C THR A 50 2.57 -16.23 9.57
N SER A 51 3.89 -16.21 9.36
CA SER A 51 4.85 -16.71 10.34
C SER A 51 5.93 -15.67 10.62
N GLY A 52 5.79 -14.99 11.76
CA GLY A 52 6.86 -14.36 12.55
C GLY A 52 7.79 -13.37 11.83
N GLU A 53 7.58 -12.08 12.08
CA GLU A 53 8.64 -11.06 12.01
C GLU A 53 9.26 -10.80 10.62
N GLY A 54 8.43 -10.74 9.58
CA GLY A 54 8.84 -10.28 8.25
C GLY A 54 8.62 -8.77 8.07
N VAL A 55 9.69 -8.01 7.82
CA VAL A 55 9.60 -6.63 7.32
C VAL A 55 9.19 -6.68 5.85
N VAL A 56 8.08 -6.03 5.49
CA VAL A 56 7.58 -5.98 4.11
C VAL A 56 8.17 -4.77 3.39
N SER A 57 9.07 -4.98 2.43
CA SER A 57 9.64 -3.89 1.62
C SER A 57 8.86 -3.70 0.32
N VAL A 58 8.56 -2.46 -0.03
CA VAL A 58 7.94 -2.06 -1.30
C VAL A 58 8.88 -1.11 -2.04
N PHE A 59 8.97 -1.26 -3.35
CA PHE A 59 9.69 -0.32 -4.22
C PHE A 59 8.66 0.39 -5.11
N VAL A 60 8.63 1.71 -5.04
CA VAL A 60 7.64 2.54 -5.76
C VAL A 60 8.32 3.78 -6.33
N MET A 61 7.81 4.27 -7.44
CA MET A 61 8.33 5.48 -8.08
C MET A 61 7.52 6.70 -7.64
N GLU A 62 8.09 7.89 -7.85
CA GLU A 62 7.37 9.13 -7.61
C GLU A 62 6.08 9.19 -8.44
N GLY A 63 4.97 9.58 -7.81
CA GLY A 63 3.64 9.58 -8.41
C GLY A 63 2.84 8.29 -8.19
N ASP A 64 3.49 7.18 -7.81
CA ASP A 64 2.80 5.91 -7.57
C ASP A 64 1.91 5.96 -6.31
N SER A 65 1.06 4.95 -6.16
CA SER A 65 0.29 4.71 -4.94
C SER A 65 0.63 3.35 -4.37
N VAL A 66 0.77 3.26 -3.06
CA VAL A 66 0.97 1.99 -2.35
C VAL A 66 -0.20 1.69 -1.43
N ILE A 67 -0.55 0.42 -1.32
CA ILE A 67 -1.58 -0.06 -0.41
C ILE A 67 -0.96 -1.05 0.57
N PHE A 68 -0.95 -0.71 1.85
CA PHE A 68 -0.59 -1.64 2.90
C PHE A 68 -1.82 -2.38 3.39
N GLN A 69 -1.85 -3.69 3.16
CA GLN A 69 -2.92 -4.56 3.61
C GLN A 69 -2.62 -5.09 5.02
N THR A 70 -3.62 -5.07 5.89
CA THR A 70 -3.52 -5.54 7.27
C THR A 70 -3.75 -7.06 7.40
N GLY A 71 -4.50 -7.64 6.45
CA GLY A 71 -4.96 -9.03 6.52
C GLY A 71 -5.97 -9.31 7.63
N VAL A 72 -6.63 -8.28 8.17
CA VAL A 72 -7.69 -8.44 9.19
C VAL A 72 -9.02 -7.88 8.67
N GLU A 73 -10.11 -8.57 9.00
CA GLU A 73 -11.46 -8.01 8.90
C GLU A 73 -11.78 -7.29 10.21
N THR A 74 -12.03 -5.98 10.15
CA THR A 74 -12.24 -5.17 11.35
C THR A 74 -13.68 -5.37 11.83
N ASN A 75 -13.91 -6.40 12.64
CA ASN A 75 -15.20 -6.64 13.31
C ASN A 75 -15.40 -5.69 14.52
N GLN A 76 -14.85 -4.46 14.47
CA GLN A 76 -14.81 -3.47 15.55
C GLN A 76 -14.11 -3.91 16.87
N GLN A 77 -13.51 -5.10 16.89
CA GLN A 77 -12.79 -5.62 18.06
C GLN A 77 -11.32 -5.18 18.12
N TYR A 78 -10.80 -4.61 17.02
CA TYR A 78 -9.41 -4.23 16.88
C TYR A 78 -9.24 -2.72 16.82
N ARG A 79 -8.21 -2.21 17.49
CA ARG A 79 -7.68 -0.87 17.30
C ARG A 79 -6.48 -0.96 16.37
N ILE A 80 -6.51 -0.19 15.27
CA ILE A 80 -5.50 -0.19 14.23
C ILE A 80 -4.82 1.17 14.22
N ARG A 81 -3.49 1.19 14.24
CA ARG A 81 -2.69 2.41 14.19
C ARG A 81 -1.57 2.26 13.18
N TRP A 82 -1.42 3.29 12.35
CA TRP A 82 -0.34 3.41 11.39
C TRP A 82 0.63 4.50 11.81
N TYR A 83 1.91 4.18 11.74
CA TYR A 83 3.02 5.08 12.04
C TYR A 83 3.96 5.18 10.85
N CYS A 84 4.54 6.36 10.66
CA CYS A 84 5.69 6.60 9.79
C CYS A 84 6.81 7.15 10.67
N LYS A 85 7.93 6.41 10.79
CA LYS A 85 9.09 6.77 11.64
C LYS A 85 8.71 7.29 13.05
N ASP A 86 7.70 6.73 13.72
CA ASP A 86 7.17 7.14 15.05
C ASP A 86 6.03 8.18 15.05
N THR A 87 5.73 8.83 13.92
CA THR A 87 4.57 9.70 13.82
C THR A 87 3.32 8.90 13.48
N ARG A 88 2.26 9.00 14.30
CA ARG A 88 0.96 8.38 13.99
C ARG A 88 0.27 9.13 12.85
N ILE A 89 0.12 8.46 11.71
CA ILE A 89 -0.45 9.02 10.48
C ILE A 89 -1.89 8.56 10.22
N ALA A 90 -2.34 7.45 10.80
CA ALA A 90 -3.74 7.03 10.69
C ALA A 90 -4.15 6.15 11.89
N GLN A 91 -5.43 6.16 12.22
CA GLN A 91 -5.96 5.35 13.30
C GLN A 91 -7.43 4.97 13.07
N ILE A 92 -7.75 3.70 13.34
CA ILE A 92 -9.11 3.22 13.59
C ILE A 92 -9.19 2.82 15.05
N THR A 93 -10.19 3.31 15.77
CA THR A 93 -10.49 2.83 17.13
C THR A 93 -11.65 1.85 17.10
N GLY A 94 -11.95 1.22 18.24
CA GLY A 94 -13.17 0.42 18.38
C GLY A 94 -14.47 1.24 18.30
N ASP A 95 -14.38 2.57 18.15
CA ASP A 95 -15.47 3.48 17.86
C ASP A 95 -15.28 4.06 16.45
N VAL A 96 -16.21 3.74 15.55
CA VAL A 96 -16.18 4.16 14.13
C VAL A 96 -16.20 5.68 13.95
N ASN A 97 -16.64 6.42 14.97
CA ASN A 97 -16.67 7.89 14.93
C ASN A 97 -15.32 8.52 15.32
N LYS A 98 -14.36 7.71 15.77
CA LYS A 98 -13.03 8.16 16.23
C LYS A 98 -11.94 7.61 15.32
N ILE A 99 -12.09 7.89 14.03
CA ILE A 99 -11.11 7.58 12.99
C ILE A 99 -10.38 8.88 12.62
N CYS A 100 -9.09 8.78 12.33
CA CYS A 100 -8.31 9.94 11.88
C CYS A 100 -7.27 9.55 10.83
N THR A 101 -6.89 10.53 10.01
CA THR A 101 -5.74 10.48 9.10
C THR A 101 -4.94 11.79 9.13
N ASP A 102 -3.62 11.70 8.95
CA ASP A 102 -2.65 12.80 8.84
C ASP A 102 -2.89 13.89 9.89
N VAL A 103 -3.24 15.10 9.47
CA VAL A 103 -3.53 16.27 10.34
C VAL A 103 -4.57 16.01 11.44
N GLN A 104 -5.51 15.10 11.22
CA GLN A 104 -6.51 14.74 12.22
C GLN A 104 -5.91 13.87 13.34
N CYS A 105 -4.89 13.06 13.01
CA CYS A 105 -4.19 12.22 13.99
C CYS A 105 -3.03 12.94 14.68
N ASN A 106 -2.37 13.85 13.97
CA ASN A 106 -1.27 14.66 14.44
C ASN A 106 -1.28 16.04 13.77
N LYS A 107 -1.76 17.05 14.49
CA LYS A 107 -1.89 18.43 14.01
C LYS A 107 -0.57 19.08 13.59
N GLY A 108 0.57 18.51 13.99
CA GLY A 108 1.91 19.02 13.65
C GLY A 108 2.48 18.46 12.34
N THR A 109 1.78 17.56 11.65
CA THR A 109 2.29 16.92 10.44
C THR A 109 1.27 16.96 9.31
N GLU A 110 1.59 17.69 8.24
CA GLU A 110 0.81 17.74 6.99
C GLU A 110 1.48 16.96 5.85
N ARG A 111 2.39 16.04 6.18
CA ARG A 111 3.24 15.35 5.18
C ARG A 111 2.38 14.63 4.14
N PHE A 112 1.26 14.05 4.55
CA PHE A 112 0.40 13.27 3.68
C PHE A 112 -0.96 13.94 3.44
N ARG A 113 -1.02 15.27 3.54
CA ARG A 113 -2.27 16.03 3.42
C ARG A 113 -2.96 15.73 2.10
N GLY A 114 -4.17 15.17 2.18
CA GLY A 114 -4.97 14.76 1.02
C GLY A 114 -4.49 13.49 0.30
N ARG A 115 -3.45 12.80 0.81
CA ARG A 115 -2.81 11.65 0.16
C ARG A 115 -3.05 10.32 0.88
N LEU A 116 -3.60 10.32 2.10
CA LEU A 116 -3.96 9.09 2.81
C LEU A 116 -5.41 8.69 2.56
N LYS A 117 -5.64 7.41 2.26
CA LYS A 117 -6.96 6.78 2.35
C LYS A 117 -6.88 5.58 3.29
N LEU A 118 -7.75 5.55 4.30
CA LEU A 118 -7.85 4.46 5.26
C LEU A 118 -9.14 3.69 4.99
N ASN A 119 -9.02 2.38 4.73
CA ASN A 119 -10.20 1.53 4.62
C ASN A 119 -10.71 1.21 6.03
N HIS A 120 -11.93 1.64 6.36
CA HIS A 120 -12.47 1.48 7.72
C HIS A 120 -12.90 0.04 8.06
N GLN A 121 -13.08 -0.83 7.06
CA GLN A 121 -13.51 -2.22 7.22
C GLN A 121 -12.34 -3.20 7.35
N THR A 122 -11.19 -2.87 6.76
CA THR A 122 -9.99 -3.73 6.79
C THR A 122 -8.84 -3.09 7.57
N GLY A 123 -8.85 -1.77 7.75
CA GLY A 123 -7.73 -1.01 8.29
C GLY A 123 -6.55 -0.84 7.34
N SER A 124 -6.69 -1.27 6.08
CA SER A 124 -5.67 -1.06 5.04
C SER A 124 -5.43 0.42 4.80
N LEU A 125 -4.17 0.81 4.67
CA LEU A 125 -3.78 2.19 4.41
C LEU A 125 -3.25 2.33 2.98
N THR A 126 -3.82 3.26 2.23
CA THR A 126 -3.29 3.68 0.93
C THR A 126 -2.60 5.03 1.07
N ILE A 127 -1.38 5.12 0.53
CA ILE A 127 -0.66 6.38 0.35
C ILE A 127 -0.63 6.66 -1.15
N MET A 128 -1.22 7.77 -1.55
CA MET A 128 -1.31 8.19 -2.95
C MET A 128 -0.22 9.20 -3.29
N ASN A 129 0.16 9.25 -4.58
CA ASN A 129 1.12 10.22 -5.11
C ASN A 129 2.39 10.26 -4.24
N ILE A 130 3.08 9.13 -4.17
CA ILE A 130 4.31 8.93 -3.42
C ILE A 130 5.36 9.93 -3.88
N ARG A 131 6.12 10.46 -2.91
CA ARG A 131 7.28 11.32 -3.13
C ARG A 131 8.53 10.64 -2.59
N THR A 132 9.71 11.05 -3.05
CA THR A 132 11.00 10.60 -2.50
C THR A 132 11.12 10.85 -0.98
N THR A 133 10.48 11.90 -0.48
CA THR A 133 10.40 12.18 0.97
C THR A 133 9.55 11.18 1.73
N ASP A 134 8.69 10.44 1.05
CA ASP A 134 7.80 9.44 1.65
C ASP A 134 8.50 8.11 1.97
N SER A 135 9.71 7.88 1.44
CA SER A 135 10.49 6.68 1.74
C SER A 135 10.84 6.57 3.23
N GLY A 136 10.98 5.32 3.68
CA GLY A 136 11.33 4.96 5.05
C GLY A 136 10.41 3.92 5.69
N ALA A 137 10.57 3.75 7.00
CA ALA A 137 9.87 2.75 7.78
C ALA A 137 8.45 3.17 8.18
N TYR A 138 7.53 2.23 8.03
CA TYR A 138 6.14 2.31 8.45
C TYR A 138 5.83 1.16 9.40
N GLN A 139 4.97 1.41 10.38
CA GLN A 139 4.57 0.41 11.36
C GLN A 139 3.05 0.37 11.46
N LEU A 140 2.52 -0.84 11.45
CA LEU A 140 1.13 -1.15 11.73
C LEU A 140 1.06 -1.80 13.10
N LYS A 141 0.30 -1.21 14.01
CA LYS A 141 -0.05 -1.81 15.30
C LYS A 141 -1.52 -2.19 15.32
N ILE A 142 -1.80 -3.45 15.53
CA ILE A 142 -3.15 -4.02 15.69
C ILE A 142 -3.26 -4.50 17.13
N SER A 143 -4.18 -3.91 17.90
CA SER A 143 -4.44 -4.32 19.28
C SER A 143 -5.88 -4.80 19.42
N SER A 144 -6.08 -5.95 20.06
CA SER A 144 -7.41 -6.50 20.35
C SER A 144 -7.91 -6.03 21.72
N ARG A 145 -9.21 -6.20 21.99
CA ARG A 145 -9.77 -6.00 23.35
C ARG A 145 -9.14 -6.92 24.41
N ASN A 146 -8.65 -8.10 24.00
CA ASN A 146 -8.05 -9.07 24.90
C ASN A 146 -6.57 -8.78 25.18
N ASN A 147 -6.13 -7.54 24.94
CA ASN A 147 -4.78 -7.06 25.19
C ASN A 147 -3.68 -7.75 24.36
N SER A 148 -4.04 -8.49 23.31
CA SER A 148 -3.07 -8.97 22.32
C SER A 148 -2.70 -7.84 21.37
N GLU A 149 -1.41 -7.68 21.11
CA GLU A 149 -0.87 -6.71 20.16
C GLU A 149 -0.07 -7.43 19.08
N LYS A 150 -0.30 -7.06 17.83
CA LYS A 150 0.48 -7.48 16.67
C LYS A 150 1.06 -6.25 16.01
N THR A 151 2.37 -6.27 15.76
CA THR A 151 3.06 -5.23 15.02
C THR A 151 3.56 -5.79 13.69
N LEU A 152 3.33 -5.07 12.61
CA LEU A 152 3.90 -5.33 11.29
C LEU A 152 4.74 -4.14 10.84
N HIS A 153 5.85 -4.42 10.19
CA HIS A 153 6.81 -3.43 9.71
C HIS A 153 6.81 -3.41 8.20
N PHE A 154 6.78 -2.23 7.62
CA PHE A 154 6.85 -2.00 6.19
C PHE A 154 7.94 -0.98 5.88
N THR A 155 8.54 -1.08 4.70
CA THR A 155 9.54 -0.13 4.21
C THR A 155 9.16 0.33 2.82
N ILE A 156 9.05 1.63 2.61
CA ILE A 156 9.00 2.23 1.27
C ILE A 156 10.42 2.61 0.87
N SER A 157 10.87 2.05 -0.25
CA SER A 157 12.13 2.39 -0.91
C SER A 157 11.83 3.23 -2.14
#